data_AF-A0A8T0K7L5-F1
#
_entry.id   AF-A0A8T0K7L5-F1
#
_cell.length_a   1.000
_cell.length_b   1.000
_cell.length_c   1.000
_cell.angle_alpha   90.00
_cell.angle_beta   90.00
_cell.angle_gamma   90.00
#
_symmetry.space_group_name_H-M   'P 1'
#
loop_
_entity.id
_entity.type
_entity.pdbx_description
1 polymer ?
#
loop_
_entity_poly.entity_id
_entity_poly.type
_entity_poly.pdbx_seq_one_letter_code
_entity_poly.pdbx_strand_id
1 'polypeptide(L)'
;MIITMKHHCLLLLSLILVSYATRSEGAPGGWEPIKDVKEQHVVEIAVYAVSEYDKRSGAKLKLVSVLKGETQVVAGTNYRLVLKTKGGSATTNYEAVVWEKPWLNFKNLTSFKPLPA
;
A
#
# COMPACT_ATOMS: atom_id res chain seq x y z
N MET A 1 47.38 18.65 23.10
CA MET A 1 48.42 17.62 22.87
C MET A 1 48.02 16.85 21.63
N ILE A 2 48.72 17.11 20.53
CA ILE A 2 48.51 16.49 19.22
C ILE A 2 49.25 15.16 19.24
N ILE A 3 48.57 14.03 18.97
CA ILE A 3 49.24 12.81 18.53
C ILE A 3 48.48 12.25 17.33
N THR A 4 48.96 12.60 16.15
CA THR A 4 48.74 11.86 14.90
C THR A 4 49.73 10.71 14.84
N MET A 5 49.30 9.46 14.66
CA MET A 5 50.17 8.36 14.22
C MET A 5 49.47 7.47 13.19
N LYS A 6 49.76 7.81 11.92
CA LYS A 6 50.12 6.91 10.81
C LYS A 6 49.31 5.62 10.66
N HIS A 7 48.43 5.65 9.66
CA HIS A 7 48.03 4.53 8.83
C HIS A 7 49.21 3.57 8.56
N HIS A 8 48.87 2.29 8.33
CA HIS A 8 49.72 1.14 7.94
C HIS A 8 49.93 0.09 9.04
N CYS A 9 48.84 -0.56 9.45
CA CYS A 9 48.89 -2.01 9.65
C CYS A 9 47.72 -2.61 8.88
N LEU A 10 48.04 -3.03 7.65
CA LEU A 10 47.20 -3.73 6.71
C LEU A 10 46.92 -5.15 7.22
N LEU A 11 45.71 -5.65 6.93
CA LEU A 11 45.34 -7.07 6.82
C LEU A 11 45.01 -7.84 8.12
N LEU A 12 43.74 -7.79 8.51
CA LEU A 12 43.00 -9.04 8.73
C LEU A 12 41.67 -8.96 7.97
N LEU A 13 41.64 -9.68 6.85
CA LEU A 13 40.43 -10.07 6.13
C LEU A 13 39.47 -10.76 7.11
N SER A 14 38.36 -10.12 7.45
CA SER A 14 37.10 -10.84 7.63
C SER A 14 36.17 -10.39 6.51
N LEU A 15 36.23 -11.14 5.40
CA LEU A 15 35.20 -11.13 4.37
C LEU A 15 33.94 -11.73 4.99
N ILE A 16 33.21 -10.93 5.75
CA ILE A 16 31.83 -11.24 6.08
C ILE A 16 31.06 -10.90 4.81
N LEU A 17 30.85 -11.91 3.97
CA LEU A 17 29.80 -11.87 2.96
C LEU A 17 28.47 -11.86 3.72
N VAL A 18 28.13 -10.72 4.30
CA VAL A 18 26.75 -10.42 4.66
C VAL A 18 26.06 -10.28 3.32
N SER A 19 25.35 -11.34 2.93
CA SER A 19 24.33 -11.25 1.90
C SER A 19 23.30 -10.24 2.39
N TYR A 20 23.53 -8.95 2.13
CA TYR A 20 22.49 -7.97 2.17
C TYR A 20 21.55 -8.36 1.04
N ALA A 21 20.59 -9.24 1.33
CA ALA A 21 19.36 -9.25 0.58
C ALA A 21 18.88 -7.80 0.62
N THR A 22 19.03 -7.10 -0.49
CA THR A 22 18.63 -5.70 -0.61
C THR A 22 17.13 -5.67 -0.37
N ARG A 23 16.71 -5.40 0.87
CA ARG A 23 15.36 -4.93 1.11
C ARG A 23 15.34 -3.55 0.47
N SER A 24 14.73 -3.46 -0.70
CA SER A 24 14.22 -2.19 -1.20
C SER A 24 13.18 -1.70 -0.19
N GLU A 25 13.63 -1.06 0.88
CA GLU A 25 12.77 -0.23 1.70
C GLU A 25 12.44 0.99 0.82
N GLY A 26 11.16 1.11 0.46
CA GLY A 26 10.68 2.18 -0.40
C GLY A 26 11.11 3.53 0.17
N ALA A 27 11.46 4.47 -0.72
CA ALA A 27 11.74 5.82 -0.28
C ALA A 27 10.50 6.40 0.42
N PRO A 28 10.66 7.17 1.53
CA PRO A 28 9.54 7.80 2.22
C PRO A 28 8.66 8.59 1.24
N GLY A 29 7.36 8.29 1.22
CA GLY A 29 6.37 8.94 0.34
C GLY A 29 6.09 8.24 -1.00
N GLY A 30 6.78 7.14 -1.31
CA GLY A 30 6.44 6.25 -2.42
C GLY A 30 5.19 5.41 -2.16
N TRP A 31 4.66 4.79 -3.22
CA TRP A 31 3.68 3.71 -3.06
C TRP A 31 4.42 2.43 -2.65
N GLU A 32 3.91 1.76 -1.62
CA GLU A 32 4.46 0.53 -1.08
C GLU A 32 3.44 -0.60 -1.21
N PRO A 33 3.82 -1.78 -1.73
CA PRO A 33 2.91 -2.92 -1.82
C PRO A 33 2.42 -3.40 -0.46
N ILE A 34 1.12 -3.64 -0.34
CA ILE A 34 0.50 -4.31 0.80
C ILE A 34 0.83 -5.81 0.72
N LYS A 35 1.48 -6.34 1.74
CA LYS A 35 1.91 -7.75 1.79
C LYS A 35 0.75 -8.73 1.91
N ASP A 36 -0.21 -8.43 2.79
CA ASP A 36 -1.41 -9.24 2.98
C ASP A 36 -2.67 -8.39 2.82
N VAL A 37 -3.32 -8.52 1.66
CA VAL A 37 -4.57 -7.80 1.37
C VAL A 37 -5.78 -8.39 2.08
N LYS A 38 -5.63 -9.51 2.79
CA LYS A 38 -6.68 -10.11 3.63
C LYS A 38 -6.62 -9.62 5.07
N GLU A 39 -5.61 -8.81 5.42
CA GLU A 39 -5.56 -8.14 6.71
C GLU A 39 -6.87 -7.36 6.94
N GLN A 40 -7.42 -7.46 8.15
CA GLN A 40 -8.75 -6.94 8.48
C GLN A 40 -8.91 -5.47 8.08
N HIS A 41 -7.93 -4.62 8.40
CA HIS A 41 -7.99 -3.19 8.09
C HIS A 41 -8.04 -2.92 6.58
N VAL A 42 -7.30 -3.69 5.77
CA VAL A 42 -7.32 -3.55 4.31
C VAL A 42 -8.70 -3.93 3.75
N VAL A 43 -9.32 -4.98 4.30
CA VAL A 43 -10.68 -5.38 3.95
C VAL A 43 -11.68 -4.30 4.35
N GLU A 44 -11.54 -3.67 5.52
CA GLU A 44 -12.39 -2.55 5.96
C GLU A 44 -12.28 -1.34 5.00
N ILE A 45 -11.08 -1.00 4.54
CA ILE A 45 -10.86 0.03 3.53
C ILE A 45 -11.55 -0.34 2.19
N ALA A 46 -11.46 -1.60 1.77
CA ALA A 46 -12.11 -2.08 0.55
C ALA A 46 -13.65 -2.02 0.65
N VAL A 47 -14.21 -2.44 1.79
CA VAL A 47 -15.66 -2.38 2.06
C VAL A 47 -16.13 -0.93 2.06
N TYR A 48 -15.38 -0.03 2.71
CA TYR A 48 -15.66 1.40 2.67
C TYR A 48 -15.66 1.94 1.24
N ALA A 49 -14.66 1.60 0.43
CA ALA A 49 -14.54 2.08 -0.95
C ALA A 49 -15.75 1.68 -1.81
N VAL A 50 -16.16 0.41 -1.77
CA VAL A 50 -17.32 -0.07 -2.55
C VAL A 50 -18.61 0.55 -2.03
N SER A 51 -18.81 0.62 -0.70
CA SER A 51 -20.02 1.20 -0.11
C SER A 51 -20.17 2.68 -0.44
N GLU A 52 -19.08 3.45 -0.36
CA GLU A 52 -19.08 4.88 -0.66
C GLU A 52 -19.30 5.14 -2.17
N TYR A 53 -18.71 4.32 -3.04
CA TYR A 53 -18.99 4.39 -4.48
C TYR A 53 -20.47 4.08 -4.79
N ASP A 54 -21.01 3.03 -4.19
CA ASP A 54 -22.42 2.66 -4.35
C ASP A 54 -23.36 3.75 -3.88
N LYS A 55 -23.05 4.39 -2.74
CA LYS A 55 -23.80 5.52 -2.22
C LYS A 55 -23.78 6.73 -3.16
N ARG A 56 -22.65 7.00 -3.81
CA ARG A 56 -22.48 8.13 -4.74
C ARG A 56 -23.09 7.89 -6.13
N SER A 57 -23.07 6.65 -6.61
CA SER A 57 -23.40 6.31 -8.00
C SER A 57 -24.71 5.53 -8.18
N GLY A 58 -25.19 4.85 -7.14
CA GLY A 58 -26.33 3.92 -7.24
C GLY A 58 -26.00 2.59 -7.93
N ALA A 59 -24.72 2.23 -8.11
CA ALA A 59 -24.29 1.08 -8.90
C ALA A 59 -24.62 -0.31 -8.29
N LYS A 60 -24.89 -0.40 -6.98
CA LYS A 60 -25.22 -1.65 -6.27
C LYS A 60 -24.15 -2.75 -6.43
N LEU A 61 -22.88 -2.36 -6.38
CA LEU A 61 -21.73 -3.25 -6.42
C LEU A 61 -21.56 -4.00 -5.10
N LYS A 62 -21.16 -5.26 -5.19
CA LYS A 62 -20.73 -6.05 -4.03
C LYS A 62 -19.24 -6.34 -4.13
N LEU A 63 -18.51 -6.10 -3.05
CA LEU A 63 -17.12 -6.52 -2.95
C LEU A 63 -17.05 -8.06 -3.00
N VAL A 64 -16.22 -8.61 -3.88
CA VAL A 64 -15.93 -10.04 -3.95
C VAL A 64 -14.60 -10.33 -3.24
N SER A 65 -13.55 -9.58 -3.58
CA SER A 65 -12.23 -9.71 -2.96
C SER A 65 -11.34 -8.50 -3.25
N VAL A 66 -10.31 -8.32 -2.42
CA VAL A 66 -9.16 -7.46 -2.73
C VAL A 66 -8.13 -8.30 -3.48
N LEU A 67 -7.70 -7.86 -4.65
CA LEU A 67 -6.76 -8.61 -5.50
C LEU A 67 -5.30 -8.22 -5.22
N LYS A 68 -5.05 -6.93 -5.03
CA LYS A 68 -3.76 -6.36 -4.65
C LYS A 68 -3.99 -4.96 -4.09
N GLY A 69 -2.99 -4.41 -3.41
CA GLY A 69 -3.05 -3.04 -2.95
C GLY A 69 -1.69 -2.45 -2.65
N GLU A 70 -1.65 -1.14 -2.58
CA GLU A 70 -0.49 -0.34 -2.23
C GLU A 70 -0.91 0.74 -1.22
N THR A 71 0.00 1.13 -0.33
CA THR A 71 -0.17 2.26 0.56
C THR A 71 0.80 3.38 0.22
N GLN A 72 0.44 4.60 0.56
CA GLN A 72 1.35 5.74 0.48
C GLN A 72 1.13 6.65 1.68
N VAL A 73 2.22 6.99 2.38
CA VAL A 73 2.19 7.94 3.50
C VAL A 73 2.14 9.37 2.96
N VAL A 74 1.17 10.14 3.44
CA VAL A 74 0.95 11.57 3.15
C VAL A 74 0.58 12.30 4.45
N ALA A 75 -0.25 13.34 4.42
CA ALA A 75 -0.97 13.83 5.59
C ALA A 75 -2.09 12.85 6.02
N GLY A 76 -1.74 11.59 6.28
CA GLY A 76 -2.63 10.42 6.33
C GLY A 76 -2.02 9.24 5.58
N THR A 77 -2.85 8.27 5.25
CA THR A 77 -2.46 7.12 4.42
C THR A 77 -3.41 7.03 3.24
N ASN A 78 -2.87 7.01 2.02
CA ASN A 78 -3.63 6.57 0.87
C ASN A 78 -3.55 5.05 0.77
N TYR A 79 -4.68 4.41 0.48
CA TYR A 79 -4.79 3.01 0.10
C TYR A 79 -5.26 2.95 -1.35
N ARG A 80 -4.43 2.40 -2.23
CA ARG A 80 -4.79 2.12 -3.63
C ARG A 80 -5.03 0.63 -3.76
N LEU A 81 -6.29 0.24 -3.93
CA LEU A 81 -6.70 -1.17 -3.95
C LEU A 81 -7.25 -1.53 -5.31
N VAL A 82 -6.87 -2.72 -5.80
CA VAL A 82 -7.57 -3.36 -6.90
C VAL A 82 -8.60 -4.32 -6.34
N LEU A 83 -9.87 -4.05 -6.63
CA LEU A 83 -11.03 -4.72 -6.07
C LEU A 83 -11.72 -5.53 -7.15
N LYS A 84 -12.02 -6.79 -6.86
CA LYS A 84 -12.98 -7.56 -7.65
C LYS A 84 -14.37 -7.28 -7.11
N THR A 85 -15.28 -6.84 -7.97
CA THR A 85 -16.66 -6.52 -7.59
C THR A 85 -17.67 -7.27 -8.46
N LYS A 86 -18.89 -7.41 -7.95
CA LYS A 86 -20.02 -7.98 -8.67
C LYS A 86 -21.18 -6.97 -8.74
N GLY A 87 -21.65 -6.68 -9.95
CA GLY A 87 -22.84 -5.85 -10.20
C GLY A 87 -23.80 -6.63 -11.09
N GLY A 88 -24.95 -7.05 -10.52
CA GLY A 88 -25.86 -7.97 -11.21
C GLY A 88 -25.19 -9.30 -11.57
N SER A 89 -25.17 -9.65 -12.86
CA SER A 89 -24.49 -10.84 -13.39
C SER A 89 -23.01 -10.59 -13.76
N ALA A 90 -22.59 -9.33 -13.87
CA ALA A 90 -21.24 -8.97 -14.30
C ALA A 90 -20.26 -8.94 -13.11
N THR A 91 -19.02 -9.37 -13.38
CA THR A 91 -17.89 -9.18 -12.48
C THR A 91 -16.93 -8.20 -13.13
N THR A 92 -16.52 -7.18 -12.39
CA THR A 92 -15.63 -6.13 -12.89
C THR A 92 -14.58 -5.80 -11.84
N ASN A 93 -13.35 -5.61 -12.29
CA ASN A 93 -12.26 -5.14 -11.44
C ASN A 93 -12.24 -3.61 -11.43
N TYR A 94 -12.03 -3.03 -10.26
CA TYR A 94 -11.91 -1.59 -10.07
C TYR A 94 -10.60 -1.25 -9.36
N GLU A 95 -10.02 -0.11 -9.68
CA GLU A 95 -9.02 0.53 -8.85
C GLU A 95 -9.71 1.60 -8.00
N ALA A 96 -9.59 1.47 -6.68
CA ALA A 96 -10.09 2.41 -5.70
C ALA A 96 -8.93 3.07 -4.96
N VAL A 97 -9.04 4.37 -4.69
CA VAL A 97 -8.12 5.09 -3.80
C VAL A 97 -8.91 5.67 -2.65
N VAL A 98 -8.55 5.28 -1.42
CA VAL A 98 -9.13 5.81 -0.18
C VAL A 98 -8.05 6.53 0.60
N TRP A 99 -8.32 7.77 0.99
CA TRP A 99 -7.48 8.53 1.90
C TRP A 99 -8.02 8.42 3.32
N GLU A 100 -7.20 7.92 4.24
CA GLU A 100 -7.54 7.73 5.64
C GLU A 100 -6.67 8.58 6.57
N LYS A 101 -7.29 9.10 7.62
CA LYS A 101 -6.60 9.66 8.80
C LYS A 101 -7.24 9.04 10.04
N PRO A 102 -6.65 7.96 10.60
CA PRO A 102 -7.26 7.23 11.72
C PRO A 102 -7.51 8.12 12.94
N TRP A 103 -6.57 9.03 13.24
CA TRP A 103 -6.65 9.97 14.37
C TRP A 103 -7.78 11.01 14.26
N LEU A 104 -8.44 11.12 13.11
CA LEU A 104 -9.61 11.99 12.91
C LEU A 104 -10.89 11.20 12.64
N ASN A 105 -10.86 9.86 12.70
CA ASN A 105 -11.95 9.00 12.22
C ASN A 105 -12.39 9.34 10.79
N PHE A 106 -11.43 9.74 9.94
CA PHE A 106 -11.69 10.24 8.61
C PHE A 106 -11.30 9.21 7.55
N LYS A 107 -12.21 8.95 6.61
CA LYS A 107 -11.96 8.25 5.35
C LYS A 107 -12.62 9.03 4.22
N ASN A 108 -11.99 9.06 3.05
CA ASN A 108 -12.59 9.63 1.84
C ASN A 108 -12.20 8.80 0.61
N LEU A 109 -13.19 8.38 -0.16
CA LEU A 109 -12.97 7.79 -1.48
C LEU A 109 -12.58 8.89 -2.47
N THR A 110 -11.32 8.91 -2.90
CA THR A 110 -10.77 9.95 -3.80
C THR A 110 -10.79 9.52 -5.27
N SER A 111 -10.81 8.22 -5.56
CA SER A 111 -10.94 7.68 -6.92
C SER A 111 -11.58 6.29 -6.89
N PHE A 112 -12.40 5.98 -7.90
CA PHE A 112 -12.95 4.64 -8.13
C PHE A 112 -13.17 4.46 -9.63
N LYS A 113 -12.34 3.64 -10.29
CA LYS A 113 -12.32 3.52 -11.76
C LYS A 113 -12.33 2.06 -12.19
N PRO A 114 -13.13 1.69 -13.21
CA PRO A 114 -13.07 0.34 -13.75
C PRO A 114 -11.70 0.09 -14.39
N LEU A 115 -11.20 -1.13 -14.23
CA LEU A 115 -10.01 -1.61 -14.93
C LEU A 115 -10.43 -2.37 -16.20
N PRO A 116 -9.59 -2.36 -17.25
CA PRO A 116 -9.77 -3.24 -18.40
C PRO A 116 -9.88 -4.71 -17.95
N ALA A 117 -10.72 -5.47 -18.65
CA ALA A 117 -10.87 -6.91 -18.43
C ALA A 117 -9.63 -7.69 -18.88
#